data_AF-A0A0R2BCP4-F1
#
_entry.id   AF-A0A0R2BCP4-F1
#
_cell.length_a   1.000
_cell.length_b   1.000
_cell.length_c   1.000
_cell.angle_alpha   90.00
_cell.angle_beta   90.00
_cell.angle_gamma   90.00
#
_symmetry.space_group_name_H-M   'P 1'
#
loop_
_entity.id
_entity.type
_entity.pdbx_description
1 polymer ?
#
loop_
_entity_poly.entity_id
_entity_poly.type
_entity_poly.pdbx_seq_one_letter_code
_entity_poly.pdbx_strand_id
1 'polypeptide(L)'
;MPEKTLDLTGIMAAIPALRNRFRNAGACPECGYDMLEAFNPDTQKAMCKPACPNCGYRVNGHVPSQREQDAEFTHEANRSDAIMYLAHTSVLTDKDVLDKNFENFHAGTVDQQKALGVAKRVAKDIGSGQPVHAVFTGSTGVGKSHLAMGILYEVLKQSNYRKKVAFIDLQELIKHMKIGFGDDNEFARYNQGTMAEISKADVVVIDDLGSEAGDGSNNYSASQFNLDTVSGIFRARENKPTIITTNRVGVDLKRIYGDRVVSRITAHVMGHTMDFTGIKDYRMNH
;
A
#
# COMPACT_ATOMS: atom_id res chain seq x y z
N MET A 1 31.17 -39.70 -10.24
CA MET A 1 32.13 -38.60 -10.51
C MET A 1 32.53 -38.04 -9.17
N PRO A 2 33.81 -38.07 -8.75
CA PRO A 2 34.16 -37.59 -7.42
C PRO A 2 34.23 -36.07 -7.42
N GLU A 3 33.65 -35.48 -6.36
CA GLU A 3 33.64 -34.06 -6.07
C GLU A 3 35.08 -33.53 -6.00
N LYS A 4 35.37 -32.48 -6.77
CA LYS A 4 36.59 -31.70 -6.61
C LYS A 4 36.46 -30.89 -5.32
N THR A 5 36.87 -31.47 -4.20
CA THR A 5 37.27 -30.70 -3.03
C THR A 5 38.37 -29.74 -3.47
N LEU A 6 38.11 -28.44 -3.43
CA LEU A 6 39.14 -27.43 -3.63
C LEU A 6 40.17 -27.60 -2.52
N ASP A 7 41.33 -28.13 -2.86
CA ASP A 7 42.49 -28.28 -1.98
C ASP A 7 43.02 -26.89 -1.59
N LEU A 8 42.52 -26.34 -0.48
CA LEU A 8 42.92 -25.03 0.06
C LEU A 8 44.40 -24.99 0.44
N THR A 9 45.01 -26.15 0.69
CA THR A 9 46.45 -26.26 0.93
C THR A 9 47.24 -25.76 -0.29
N GLY A 10 46.71 -25.92 -1.51
CA GLY A 10 47.32 -25.43 -2.75
C GLY A 10 47.16 -23.91 -2.98
N ILE A 11 46.02 -23.32 -2.60
CA ILE A 11 45.80 -21.86 -2.78
C ILE A 11 46.60 -21.05 -1.76
N MET A 12 46.77 -21.56 -0.54
CA MET A 12 47.62 -20.92 0.48
C MET A 12 49.12 -20.95 0.14
N ALA A 13 49.55 -21.81 -0.80
CA ALA A 13 50.94 -21.88 -1.25
C ALA A 13 51.32 -20.80 -2.29
N ALA A 14 50.34 -20.21 -2.98
CA ALA A 14 50.60 -19.39 -4.18
C ALA A 14 50.81 -17.88 -3.93
N ILE A 15 50.51 -17.35 -2.73
CA ILE A 15 50.71 -15.92 -2.43
C ILE A 15 51.26 -15.74 -1.00
N PRO A 16 52.60 -15.60 -0.83
CA PRO A 16 53.23 -15.43 0.48
C PRO A 16 52.70 -14.24 1.32
N ALA A 17 52.18 -13.20 0.65
CA ALA A 17 51.70 -11.97 1.28
C ALA A 17 50.37 -12.11 2.06
N LEU A 18 49.56 -13.14 1.77
CA LEU A 18 48.27 -13.37 2.45
C LEU A 18 48.39 -14.24 3.70
N ARG A 19 49.47 -15.03 3.81
CA ARG A 19 49.66 -16.02 4.89
C ARG A 19 49.77 -15.39 6.29
N ASN A 20 50.17 -14.12 6.37
CA ASN A 20 50.42 -13.42 7.63
C ASN A 20 49.28 -12.50 8.10
N ARG A 21 48.12 -12.47 7.43
CA ARG A 21 47.03 -11.55 7.77
C ARG A 21 45.80 -12.19 8.38
N PHE A 22 45.68 -13.51 8.31
CA PHE A 22 44.53 -14.27 8.81
C PHE A 22 44.99 -15.47 9.62
N ARG A 23 44.28 -15.76 10.71
CA ARG A 23 44.51 -16.96 11.55
C ARG A 23 43.23 -17.77 11.67
N ASN A 24 43.37 -19.09 11.80
CA ASN A 24 42.25 -19.99 12.06
C ASN A 24 41.68 -19.69 13.45
N ALA A 25 40.35 -19.55 13.53
CA ALA A 25 39.60 -19.20 14.72
C ALA A 25 38.56 -20.26 15.13
N GLY A 26 38.80 -21.53 14.76
CA GLY A 26 37.96 -22.68 15.07
C GLY A 26 36.94 -23.01 13.98
N ALA A 27 36.26 -24.14 14.14
CA ALA A 27 35.24 -24.61 13.21
C ALA A 27 33.95 -23.79 13.32
N CYS A 28 33.35 -23.47 12.16
CA CYS A 28 32.07 -22.79 12.06
C CYS A 28 30.95 -23.66 12.66
N PRO A 29 30.10 -23.12 13.56
CA PRO A 29 28.99 -23.87 14.16
C PRO A 29 27.90 -24.25 13.15
N GLU A 30 27.76 -23.52 12.03
CA GLU A 30 26.71 -23.75 11.03
C GLU A 30 27.08 -24.83 10.00
N CYS A 31 28.35 -24.89 9.59
CA CYS A 31 28.77 -25.75 8.46
C CYS A 31 30.07 -26.53 8.69
N GLY A 32 30.70 -26.40 9.86
CA GLY A 32 31.93 -27.11 10.22
C GLY A 32 33.22 -26.62 9.56
N TYR A 33 33.14 -25.64 8.64
CA TYR A 33 34.30 -25.09 7.94
C TYR A 33 35.16 -24.18 8.84
N ASP A 34 36.48 -24.13 8.61
CA ASP A 34 37.40 -23.29 9.39
C ASP A 34 37.09 -21.79 9.27
N MET A 35 36.85 -21.14 10.40
CA MET A 35 36.68 -19.69 10.45
C MET A 35 38.02 -18.98 10.41
N LEU A 36 38.03 -17.79 9.79
CA LEU A 36 39.20 -16.94 9.66
C LEU A 36 39.01 -15.64 10.46
N GLU A 37 40.04 -15.25 11.21
CA GLU A 37 40.12 -13.96 11.89
C GLU A 37 41.27 -13.15 11.32
N ALA A 38 40.99 -11.91 10.88
CA ALA A 38 42.03 -11.01 10.44
C ALA A 38 42.75 -10.39 11.65
N PHE A 39 44.08 -10.35 11.61
CA PHE A 39 44.90 -9.77 12.68
C PHE A 39 46.00 -8.88 12.12
N ASN A 40 46.46 -7.93 12.95
CA ASN A 40 47.59 -7.08 12.63
C ASN A 40 48.90 -7.87 12.90
N PRO A 41 49.79 -8.06 11.90
CA PRO A 41 50.97 -8.91 12.06
C PRO A 41 51.95 -8.42 13.12
N ASP A 42 52.11 -7.11 13.26
CA ASP A 42 53.08 -6.47 14.17
C ASP A 42 52.61 -6.51 15.63
N THR A 43 51.31 -6.33 15.85
CA THR A 43 50.72 -6.23 17.21
C THR A 43 50.00 -7.49 17.67
N GLN A 44 49.80 -8.46 16.78
CA GLN A 44 49.01 -9.69 16.97
C GLN A 44 47.55 -9.48 17.41
N LYS A 45 47.07 -8.23 17.41
CA LYS A 45 45.69 -7.88 17.76
C LYS A 45 44.73 -8.22 16.64
N ALA A 46 43.56 -8.76 17.01
CA ALA A 46 42.46 -9.00 16.09
C ALA A 46 41.95 -7.67 15.51
N MET A 47 41.75 -7.62 14.19
CA MET A 47 41.21 -6.47 13.48
C MET A 47 39.70 -6.62 13.21
N CYS A 48 39.22 -7.86 13.17
CA CYS A 48 37.81 -8.19 13.04
C CYS A 48 37.48 -9.42 13.87
N LYS A 49 36.18 -9.69 14.08
CA LYS A 49 35.73 -10.95 14.67
C LYS A 49 35.86 -12.08 13.64
N PRO A 50 36.05 -13.34 14.08
CA PRO A 50 36.10 -14.49 13.18
C PRO A 50 34.87 -14.59 12.28
N ALA A 51 35.11 -14.95 11.02
CA ALA A 51 34.06 -15.19 10.03
C ALA A 51 34.33 -16.47 9.23
N CYS A 52 33.28 -17.20 8.88
CA CYS A 52 33.33 -18.36 8.01
C CYS A 52 33.31 -17.91 6.54
N PRO A 53 34.36 -18.19 5.75
CA PRO A 53 34.40 -17.81 4.34
C PRO A 53 33.48 -18.67 3.46
N ASN A 54 33.00 -19.82 3.97
CA ASN A 54 32.15 -20.74 3.21
C ASN A 54 30.65 -20.35 3.26
N CYS A 55 30.11 -20.10 4.44
CA CYS A 55 28.69 -19.77 4.62
C CYS A 55 28.42 -18.33 5.10
N GLY A 56 29.47 -17.56 5.36
CA GLY A 56 29.35 -16.17 5.82
C GLY A 56 29.20 -15.99 7.33
N TYR A 57 29.00 -17.05 8.14
CA TYR A 57 28.82 -17.00 9.60
C TYR A 57 29.82 -16.05 10.29
N ARG A 58 29.38 -15.21 11.23
CA ARG A 58 30.25 -14.29 12.00
C ARG A 58 30.05 -14.47 13.49
N VAL A 59 31.14 -14.59 14.25
CA VAL A 59 31.08 -14.65 15.72
C VAL A 59 30.48 -13.34 16.24
N ASN A 60 29.34 -13.40 16.92
CA ASN A 60 28.53 -12.25 17.37
C ASN A 60 27.98 -11.34 16.26
N GLY A 61 27.88 -11.83 15.02
CA GLY A 61 27.19 -11.14 13.93
C GLY A 61 26.06 -12.02 13.40
N HIS A 62 24.84 -11.51 13.39
CA HIS A 62 23.73 -12.19 12.71
C HIS A 62 24.07 -12.27 11.22
N VAL A 63 24.16 -13.49 10.70
CA VAL A 63 24.19 -13.74 9.25
C VAL A 63 22.78 -14.12 8.90
N PRO A 64 22.07 -13.29 8.12
CA PRO A 64 20.74 -13.66 7.67
C PRO A 64 20.85 -15.00 6.95
N SER A 65 20.16 -16.00 7.47
CA SER A 65 20.01 -17.29 6.82
C SER A 65 19.47 -17.08 5.41
N GLN A 66 19.72 -18.03 4.51
CA GLN A 66 19.19 -17.97 3.15
C GLN A 66 17.67 -17.74 3.13
N ARG A 67 16.95 -18.34 4.10
CA ARG A 67 15.50 -18.14 4.28
C ARG A 67 15.14 -16.70 4.64
N GLU A 68 15.93 -16.02 5.46
CA GLU A 68 15.70 -14.62 5.83
C GLU A 68 15.96 -13.69 4.64
N GLN A 69 17.01 -13.95 3.85
CA GLN A 69 17.29 -13.22 2.62
C GLN A 69 16.16 -13.43 1.59
N ASP A 70 15.74 -14.67 1.36
CA ASP A 70 14.64 -15.01 0.44
C ASP A 70 13.33 -14.34 0.88
N ALA A 71 13.06 -14.28 2.18
CA ALA A 71 11.88 -13.60 2.74
C ALA A 71 11.94 -12.09 2.52
N GLU A 72 13.11 -11.47 2.69
CA GLU A 72 13.33 -10.04 2.44
C GLU A 72 13.17 -9.70 0.96
N PHE A 73 13.77 -10.48 0.05
CA PHE A 73 13.58 -10.33 -1.39
C PHE A 73 12.11 -10.48 -1.79
N THR A 74 11.41 -11.47 -1.24
CA THR A 74 9.98 -11.67 -1.48
C THR A 74 9.15 -10.49 -0.97
N HIS A 75 9.49 -9.95 0.19
CA HIS A 75 8.81 -8.79 0.76
C HIS A 75 9.01 -7.55 -0.11
N GLU A 76 10.23 -7.27 -0.57
CA GLU A 76 10.50 -6.11 -1.43
C GLU A 76 9.85 -6.25 -2.81
N ALA A 77 9.81 -7.46 -3.37
CA ALA A 77 9.10 -7.73 -4.62
C ALA A 77 7.59 -7.45 -4.48
N ASN A 78 6.95 -8.00 -3.44
CA ASN A 78 5.53 -7.73 -3.16
C ASN A 78 5.27 -6.24 -2.95
N ARG A 79 6.16 -5.55 -2.24
CA ARG A 79 6.09 -4.10 -2.01
C ARG A 79 6.13 -3.33 -3.32
N SER A 80 7.11 -3.62 -4.18
CA SER A 80 7.24 -2.99 -5.49
C SER A 80 5.98 -3.22 -6.33
N ASP A 81 5.49 -4.46 -6.40
CA ASP A 81 4.30 -4.81 -7.17
C ASP A 81 3.04 -4.10 -6.67
N ALA A 82 2.83 -4.05 -5.36
CA ALA A 82 1.67 -3.41 -4.77
C ALA A 82 1.68 -1.88 -4.97
N ILE A 83 2.85 -1.24 -4.82
CA ILE A 83 3.00 0.19 -5.07
C ILE A 83 2.82 0.53 -6.55
N MET A 84 3.38 -0.30 -7.44
CA MET A 84 3.21 -0.16 -8.88
C MET A 84 1.73 -0.32 -9.27
N TYR A 85 1.04 -1.30 -8.68
CA TYR A 85 -0.40 -1.49 -8.89
C TYR A 85 -1.20 -0.26 -8.48
N LEU A 86 -0.97 0.26 -7.27
CA LEU A 86 -1.63 1.46 -6.78
C LEU A 86 -1.38 2.65 -7.71
N ALA A 87 -0.13 2.88 -8.12
CA ALA A 87 0.22 4.03 -8.97
C ALA A 87 -0.40 3.96 -10.38
N HIS A 88 -0.48 2.79 -11.00
CA HIS A 88 -0.98 2.64 -12.37
C HIS A 88 -2.48 2.40 -12.49
N THR A 89 -3.12 1.85 -11.44
CA THR A 89 -4.56 1.55 -11.45
C THR A 89 -5.38 2.72 -10.90
N SER A 90 -4.77 3.57 -10.07
CA SER A 90 -5.47 4.71 -9.47
C SER A 90 -5.80 5.78 -10.50
N VAL A 91 -6.98 6.38 -10.37
CA VAL A 91 -7.40 7.56 -11.13
C VAL A 91 -7.35 8.73 -10.18
N LEU A 92 -6.46 9.68 -10.44
CA LEU A 92 -6.14 10.77 -9.53
C LEU A 92 -6.26 12.10 -10.25
N THR A 93 -6.92 13.06 -9.61
CA THR A 93 -6.88 14.47 -10.04
C THR A 93 -5.57 15.13 -9.59
N ASP A 94 -5.16 14.87 -8.34
CA ASP A 94 -3.94 15.40 -7.73
C ASP A 94 -3.00 14.24 -7.36
N LYS A 95 -1.77 14.25 -7.88
CA LYS A 95 -0.78 13.21 -7.62
C LYS A 95 -0.21 13.28 -6.19
N ASP A 96 -0.28 14.44 -5.54
CA ASP A 96 0.21 14.64 -4.17
C ASP A 96 -0.56 13.78 -3.17
N VAL A 97 -1.74 13.26 -3.54
CA VAL A 97 -2.49 12.31 -2.73
C VAL A 97 -1.71 11.02 -2.47
N LEU A 98 -0.82 10.60 -3.39
CA LEU A 98 0.02 9.41 -3.22
C LEU A 98 1.02 9.57 -2.07
N ASP A 99 1.43 10.80 -1.75
CA ASP A 99 2.35 11.02 -0.63
C ASP A 99 1.64 11.07 0.72
N LYS A 100 0.30 10.97 0.76
CA LYS A 100 -0.50 11.08 1.99
C LYS A 100 -0.60 9.75 2.72
N ASN A 101 -0.26 9.73 4.01
CA ASN A 101 -0.32 8.56 4.86
C ASN A 101 -0.60 8.93 6.33
N PHE A 102 -0.73 7.94 7.21
CA PHE A 102 -1.00 8.20 8.63
C PHE A 102 0.16 8.89 9.38
N GLU A 103 1.39 8.76 8.90
CA GLU A 103 2.58 9.33 9.56
C GLU A 103 2.68 10.84 9.32
N ASN A 104 2.26 11.32 8.14
CA ASN A 104 2.23 12.74 7.80
C ASN A 104 0.83 13.38 7.92
N PHE A 105 -0.12 12.72 8.58
CA PHE A 105 -1.40 13.31 8.94
C PHE A 105 -1.30 14.06 10.27
N HIS A 106 -1.43 15.38 10.24
CA HIS A 106 -1.34 16.21 11.44
C HIS A 106 -2.68 16.30 12.18
N ALA A 107 -2.82 15.51 13.25
CA ALA A 107 -4.00 15.50 14.11
C ALA A 107 -3.89 16.48 15.30
N GLY A 108 -4.03 17.78 15.03
CA GLY A 108 -3.89 18.85 16.03
C GLY A 108 -5.13 19.07 16.91
N THR A 109 -6.32 18.66 16.46
CA THR A 109 -7.57 18.78 17.23
C THR A 109 -8.09 17.43 17.71
N VAL A 110 -8.97 17.44 18.73
CA VAL A 110 -9.65 16.23 19.22
C VAL A 110 -10.41 15.52 18.10
N ASP A 111 -11.09 16.27 17.23
CA ASP A 111 -11.84 15.69 16.12
C ASP A 111 -10.93 15.08 15.05
N GLN A 112 -9.77 15.68 14.78
CA GLN A 112 -8.78 15.10 13.86
C GLN A 112 -8.15 13.83 14.44
N GLN A 113 -7.90 13.80 15.76
CA GLN A 113 -7.41 12.59 16.44
C GLN A 113 -8.45 11.48 16.41
N LYS A 114 -9.73 11.82 16.62
CA LYS A 114 -10.86 10.90 16.45
C LYS A 114 -10.93 10.36 15.02
N ALA A 115 -10.82 11.23 14.01
CA ALA A 115 -10.82 10.83 12.61
C ALA A 115 -9.69 9.84 12.29
N LEU A 116 -8.46 10.14 12.74
CA LEU A 116 -7.31 9.25 12.59
C LEU A 116 -7.53 7.91 13.31
N GLY A 117 -8.12 7.93 14.51
CA GLY A 117 -8.48 6.73 15.25
C GLY A 117 -9.51 5.85 14.54
N VAL A 118 -10.53 6.45 13.92
CA VAL A 118 -11.50 5.74 13.08
C VAL A 118 -10.82 5.15 11.84
N ALA A 119 -9.99 5.93 11.14
CA ALA A 119 -9.27 5.46 9.95
C ALA A 119 -8.33 4.27 10.26
N LYS A 120 -7.58 4.32 11.36
CA LYS A 120 -6.75 3.20 11.82
C LYS A 120 -7.56 1.95 12.13
N ARG A 121 -8.76 2.12 12.72
CA ARG A 121 -9.69 1.00 12.99
C ARG A 121 -10.19 0.37 11.69
N VAL A 122 -10.61 1.19 10.73
CA VAL A 122 -11.02 0.74 9.39
C VAL A 122 -9.90 -0.08 8.74
N ALA A 123 -8.66 0.44 8.73
CA ALA A 123 -7.53 -0.27 8.16
C ALA A 123 -7.29 -1.63 8.83
N LYS A 124 -7.33 -1.69 10.16
CA LYS A 124 -7.20 -2.94 10.94
C LYS A 124 -8.29 -3.95 10.60
N ASP A 125 -9.56 -3.52 10.53
CA ASP A 125 -10.68 -4.41 10.25
C ASP A 125 -10.61 -4.97 8.83
N ILE A 126 -10.22 -4.15 7.84
CA ILE A 126 -9.91 -4.59 6.47
C ILE A 126 -8.72 -5.56 6.44
N GLY A 127 -7.67 -5.28 7.21
CA GLY A 127 -6.51 -6.15 7.40
C GLY A 127 -6.89 -7.53 7.91
N SER A 128 -7.88 -7.60 8.82
CA SER A 128 -8.44 -8.84 9.36
C SER A 128 -9.36 -9.61 8.40
N GLY A 129 -9.59 -9.09 7.19
CA GLY A 129 -10.39 -9.75 6.16
C GLY A 129 -11.89 -9.43 6.18
N GLN A 130 -12.33 -8.45 6.97
CA GLN A 130 -13.73 -8.02 6.97
C GLN A 130 -14.06 -7.22 5.70
N PRO A 131 -15.28 -7.38 5.14
CA PRO A 131 -15.72 -6.68 3.92
C PRO A 131 -16.15 -5.22 4.21
N VAL A 132 -15.32 -4.45 4.92
CA VAL A 132 -15.69 -3.12 5.45
C VAL A 132 -16.03 -2.11 4.36
N HIS A 133 -17.17 -1.45 4.50
CA HIS A 133 -17.45 -0.21 3.79
C HIS A 133 -17.23 0.97 4.73
N ALA A 134 -16.28 1.85 4.45
CA ALA A 134 -16.05 3.04 5.27
C ALA A 134 -16.60 4.28 4.56
N VAL A 135 -17.27 5.17 5.29
CA VAL A 135 -17.83 6.42 4.71
C VAL A 135 -17.35 7.61 5.51
N PHE A 136 -16.57 8.48 4.86
CA PHE A 136 -16.06 9.72 5.41
C PHE A 136 -16.80 10.89 4.78
N THR A 137 -17.60 11.60 5.59
CA THR A 137 -18.44 12.73 5.15
C THR A 137 -17.90 14.05 5.69
N GLY A 138 -18.05 15.15 4.96
CA GLY A 138 -17.78 16.50 5.46
C GLY A 138 -17.18 17.41 4.40
N SER A 139 -16.93 18.68 4.73
CA SER A 139 -16.49 19.70 3.77
C SER A 139 -15.16 19.38 3.07
N THR A 140 -14.89 20.04 1.95
CA THR A 140 -13.60 19.96 1.24
C THR A 140 -12.46 20.43 2.15
N GLY A 141 -11.27 19.86 1.98
CA GLY A 141 -10.07 20.31 2.70
C GLY A 141 -9.89 19.78 4.13
N VAL A 142 -10.86 19.04 4.70
CA VAL A 142 -10.78 18.55 6.10
C VAL A 142 -9.96 17.26 6.30
N GLY A 143 -9.32 16.73 5.25
CA GLY A 143 -8.41 15.57 5.36
C GLY A 143 -9.02 14.18 5.06
N LYS A 144 -10.22 14.09 4.47
CA LYS A 144 -10.88 12.82 4.12
C LYS A 144 -10.04 11.95 3.18
N SER A 145 -9.64 12.49 2.04
CA SER A 145 -8.83 11.80 1.02
C SER A 145 -7.45 11.39 1.56
N HIS A 146 -6.85 12.22 2.42
CA HIS A 146 -5.58 11.90 3.11
C HIS A 146 -5.75 10.65 3.98
N LEU A 147 -6.75 10.63 4.86
CA LEU A 147 -7.00 9.47 5.72
C LEU A 147 -7.39 8.23 4.91
N ALA A 148 -8.14 8.40 3.81
CA ALA A 148 -8.48 7.32 2.90
C ALA A 148 -7.23 6.69 2.25
N MET A 149 -6.28 7.51 1.77
CA MET A 149 -5.00 7.01 1.28
C MET A 149 -4.16 6.36 2.38
N GLY A 150 -4.16 6.96 3.59
CA GLY A 150 -3.51 6.37 4.76
C GLY A 150 -4.01 4.97 5.10
N ILE A 151 -5.32 4.72 4.95
CA ILE A 151 -5.90 3.38 5.11
C ILE A 151 -5.32 2.41 4.07
N LEU A 152 -5.21 2.81 2.80
CA LEU A 152 -4.64 1.94 1.76
C LEU A 152 -3.19 1.54 2.10
N TYR A 153 -2.35 2.51 2.45
CA TYR A 153 -0.97 2.23 2.84
C TYR A 153 -0.86 1.34 4.07
N GLU A 154 -1.72 1.55 5.06
CA GLU A 154 -1.76 0.71 6.26
C GLU A 154 -2.20 -0.72 5.92
N VAL A 155 -3.19 -0.90 5.05
CA VAL A 155 -3.61 -2.25 4.60
C VAL A 155 -2.49 -2.94 3.82
N LEU A 156 -1.75 -2.21 2.99
CA LEU A 156 -0.58 -2.75 2.31
C LEU A 156 0.47 -3.26 3.31
N LYS A 157 0.83 -2.43 4.30
CA LYS A 157 1.76 -2.81 5.37
C LYS A 157 1.27 -4.04 6.14
N GLN A 158 0.02 -4.04 6.60
CA GLN A 158 -0.56 -5.15 7.38
C GLN A 158 -0.64 -6.48 6.61
N SER A 159 -0.74 -6.41 5.27
CA SER A 159 -0.79 -7.60 4.40
C SER A 159 0.57 -8.04 3.88
N ASN A 160 1.68 -7.47 4.38
CA ASN A 160 3.02 -7.65 3.81
C ASN A 160 3.03 -7.40 2.28
N TYR A 161 2.31 -6.37 1.86
CA TYR A 161 2.16 -5.93 0.46
C TYR A 161 1.57 -6.99 -0.49
N ARG A 162 0.83 -7.97 0.02
CA ARG A 162 0.19 -9.00 -0.81
C ARG A 162 -1.16 -8.58 -1.39
N LYS A 163 -1.76 -7.52 -0.84
CA LYS A 163 -3.04 -6.98 -1.32
C LYS A 163 -2.84 -5.94 -2.41
N LYS A 164 -3.78 -5.86 -3.33
CA LYS A 164 -3.90 -4.84 -4.37
C LYS A 164 -4.85 -3.75 -3.91
N VAL A 165 -4.42 -2.50 -3.98
CA VAL A 165 -5.22 -1.34 -3.58
C VAL A 165 -5.29 -0.31 -4.70
N ALA A 166 -6.40 0.41 -4.81
CA ALA A 166 -6.56 1.49 -5.79
C ALA A 166 -7.29 2.69 -5.20
N PHE A 167 -6.96 3.88 -5.67
CA PHE A 167 -7.59 5.14 -5.31
C PHE A 167 -8.25 5.75 -6.54
N ILE A 168 -9.54 6.01 -6.49
CA ILE A 168 -10.33 6.44 -7.63
C ILE A 168 -11.03 7.75 -7.29
N ASP A 169 -10.58 8.84 -7.91
CA ASP A 169 -11.37 10.06 -8.05
C ASP A 169 -12.53 9.76 -9.00
N LEU A 170 -13.75 9.81 -8.47
CA LEU A 170 -14.93 9.41 -9.24
C LEU A 170 -15.24 10.40 -10.37
N GLN A 171 -15.03 11.70 -10.14
CA GLN A 171 -15.30 12.73 -11.13
C GLN A 171 -14.35 12.59 -12.31
N GLU A 172 -13.05 12.42 -12.04
CA GLU A 172 -12.04 12.26 -13.09
C GLU A 172 -12.21 10.92 -13.83
N LEU A 173 -12.57 9.84 -13.12
CA LEU A 173 -12.93 8.57 -13.77
C LEU A 173 -14.05 8.79 -14.79
N ILE A 174 -15.19 9.35 -14.36
CA ILE A 174 -16.35 9.56 -15.23
C ILE A 174 -16.01 10.48 -16.41
N LYS A 175 -15.19 11.51 -16.19
CA LYS A 175 -14.71 12.40 -17.25
C LYS A 175 -13.86 11.66 -18.27
N HIS A 176 -12.90 10.84 -17.85
CA HIS A 176 -12.10 10.01 -18.74
C HIS A 176 -12.96 9.02 -19.53
N MET A 177 -13.92 8.36 -18.88
CA MET A 177 -14.84 7.47 -19.57
C MET A 177 -15.62 8.24 -20.65
N LYS A 178 -16.03 9.50 -20.37
CA LYS A 178 -16.77 10.32 -21.33
C LYS A 178 -15.94 10.79 -22.53
N ILE A 179 -14.65 11.07 -22.34
CA ILE A 179 -13.76 11.48 -23.44
C ILE A 179 -13.63 10.37 -24.48
N GLY A 180 -13.63 9.10 -24.04
CA GLY A 180 -13.57 7.95 -24.94
C GLY A 180 -14.74 7.85 -25.93
N PHE A 181 -15.89 8.48 -25.68
CA PHE A 181 -17.06 8.39 -26.59
C PHE A 181 -16.81 8.91 -28.02
N GLY A 182 -15.68 9.57 -28.30
CA GLY A 182 -15.28 9.95 -29.66
C GLY A 182 -14.64 8.83 -30.49
N ASP A 183 -14.16 7.74 -29.86
CA ASP A 183 -13.58 6.55 -30.50
C ASP A 183 -14.01 5.28 -29.74
N ASP A 184 -14.92 4.51 -30.33
CA ASP A 184 -15.50 3.30 -29.75
C ASP A 184 -14.44 2.27 -29.31
N ASN A 185 -13.30 2.19 -30.01
CA ASN A 185 -12.23 1.25 -29.67
C ASN A 185 -11.41 1.71 -28.46
N GLU A 186 -11.15 3.01 -28.34
CA GLU A 186 -10.42 3.57 -27.20
C GLU A 186 -11.29 3.55 -25.93
N PHE A 187 -12.58 3.88 -26.08
CA PHE A 187 -13.59 3.78 -25.03
C PHE A 187 -13.68 2.36 -24.45
N ALA A 188 -13.83 1.36 -25.32
CA ALA A 188 -13.98 -0.03 -24.89
C ALA A 188 -12.74 -0.53 -24.15
N ARG A 189 -11.54 -0.23 -24.66
CA ARG A 189 -10.27 -0.68 -24.05
C ARG A 189 -9.98 0.00 -22.72
N TYR A 190 -10.16 1.32 -22.63
CA TYR A 190 -9.90 2.06 -21.39
C TYR A 190 -10.91 1.68 -20.30
N ASN A 191 -12.20 1.64 -20.64
CA ASN A 191 -13.24 1.29 -19.66
C ASN A 191 -13.13 -0.15 -19.19
N GLN A 192 -12.92 -1.09 -20.10
CA GLN A 192 -12.84 -2.50 -19.74
C GLN A 192 -11.56 -2.80 -18.94
N GLY A 193 -10.44 -2.16 -19.27
CA GLY A 193 -9.19 -2.30 -18.52
C GLY A 193 -9.28 -1.72 -17.11
N THR A 194 -9.60 -0.43 -16.98
CA THR A 194 -9.63 0.27 -15.70
C THR A 194 -10.69 -0.29 -14.76
N MET A 195 -11.91 -0.56 -15.26
CA MET A 195 -12.97 -1.15 -14.43
C MET A 195 -12.67 -2.60 -14.03
N ALA A 196 -12.01 -3.38 -14.90
CA ALA A 196 -11.58 -4.72 -14.53
C ALA A 196 -10.52 -4.68 -13.42
N GLU A 197 -9.59 -3.73 -13.45
CA GLU A 197 -8.59 -3.58 -12.40
C GLU A 197 -9.22 -3.08 -11.08
N ILE A 198 -10.11 -2.08 -11.11
CA ILE A 198 -10.90 -1.66 -9.93
C ILE A 198 -11.68 -2.84 -9.32
N SER A 199 -12.22 -3.71 -10.18
CA SER A 199 -12.93 -4.92 -9.74
C SER A 199 -11.99 -5.95 -9.12
N LYS A 200 -10.76 -6.11 -9.65
CA LYS A 200 -9.76 -7.05 -9.14
C LYS A 200 -9.13 -6.60 -7.82
N ALA A 201 -8.99 -5.29 -7.60
CA ALA A 201 -8.39 -4.73 -6.39
C ALA A 201 -9.07 -5.27 -5.11
N ASP A 202 -8.27 -5.58 -4.09
CA ASP A 202 -8.76 -6.05 -2.80
C ASP A 202 -9.44 -4.92 -2.03
N VAL A 203 -8.88 -3.71 -2.09
CA VAL A 203 -9.42 -2.51 -1.43
C VAL A 203 -9.43 -1.34 -2.40
N VAL A 204 -10.52 -0.58 -2.42
CA VAL A 204 -10.63 0.60 -3.27
C VAL A 204 -11.11 1.79 -2.46
N VAL A 205 -10.49 2.95 -2.68
CA VAL A 205 -11.03 4.25 -2.29
C VAL A 205 -11.83 4.81 -3.46
N ILE A 206 -13.07 5.22 -3.22
CA ILE A 206 -13.90 6.04 -4.11
C ILE A 206 -13.95 7.44 -3.50
N ASP A 207 -13.18 8.36 -4.07
CA ASP A 207 -13.04 9.72 -3.57
C ASP A 207 -14.08 10.65 -4.19
N ASP A 208 -14.54 11.58 -3.36
CA ASP A 208 -15.45 12.68 -3.69
C ASP A 208 -16.79 12.26 -4.35
N LEU A 209 -17.38 11.17 -3.82
CA LEU A 209 -18.68 10.66 -4.26
C LEU A 209 -19.76 11.74 -4.15
N GLY A 210 -20.43 12.03 -5.27
CA GLY A 210 -21.55 12.97 -5.37
C GLY A 210 -21.16 14.30 -6.01
N SER A 211 -19.87 14.61 -6.15
CA SER A 211 -19.42 15.83 -6.81
C SER A 211 -19.61 15.78 -8.34
N GLU A 212 -19.69 14.60 -8.93
CA GLU A 212 -19.93 14.41 -10.36
C GLU A 212 -21.36 14.77 -10.80
N ALA A 213 -22.30 14.92 -9.86
CA ALA A 213 -23.68 15.27 -10.12
C ALA A 213 -23.92 16.81 -10.21
N GLY A 214 -22.90 17.62 -9.95
CA GLY A 214 -22.94 19.10 -10.01
C GLY A 214 -23.58 19.79 -8.80
N ASP A 215 -23.36 21.11 -8.70
CA ASP A 215 -23.82 21.97 -7.60
C ASP A 215 -25.11 22.77 -7.93
N GLY A 216 -25.75 22.46 -9.05
CA GLY A 216 -26.87 23.23 -9.59
C GLY A 216 -28.19 23.04 -8.84
N SER A 217 -28.74 24.15 -8.35
CA SER A 217 -30.05 24.29 -7.72
C SER A 217 -31.16 23.47 -8.40
N ASN A 218 -31.89 22.69 -7.58
CA ASN A 218 -33.16 22.00 -7.85
C ASN A 218 -33.17 20.66 -8.61
N ASN A 219 -32.08 20.19 -9.23
CA ASN A 219 -32.05 18.87 -9.89
C ASN A 219 -30.75 18.09 -9.61
N TYR A 220 -30.51 17.70 -8.35
CA TYR A 220 -29.52 16.68 -8.01
C TYR A 220 -29.94 15.33 -8.61
N SER A 221 -29.59 15.11 -9.87
CA SER A 221 -29.73 13.82 -10.53
C SER A 221 -28.47 13.59 -11.33
N ALA A 222 -27.72 12.55 -10.97
CA ALA A 222 -26.64 12.08 -11.83
C ALA A 222 -27.23 11.69 -13.20
N SER A 223 -26.46 11.89 -14.27
CA SER A 223 -26.87 11.36 -15.59
C SER A 223 -27.00 9.84 -15.52
N GLN A 224 -27.82 9.25 -16.39
CA GLN A 224 -27.99 7.79 -16.42
C GLN A 224 -26.64 7.06 -16.51
N PHE A 225 -25.72 7.59 -17.32
CA PHE A 225 -24.35 7.09 -17.42
C PHE A 225 -23.58 7.10 -16.09
N ASN A 226 -23.63 8.21 -15.34
CA ASN A 226 -22.98 8.32 -14.04
C ASN A 226 -23.60 7.32 -13.04
N LEU A 227 -24.94 7.21 -13.03
CA LEU A 227 -25.67 6.25 -12.20
C LEU A 227 -25.26 4.80 -12.49
N ASP A 228 -25.22 4.43 -13.77
CA ASP A 228 -24.86 3.07 -14.20
C ASP A 228 -23.42 2.75 -13.85
N THR A 229 -22.51 3.71 -14.00
CA THR A 229 -21.10 3.58 -13.63
C THR A 229 -20.95 3.34 -12.12
N VAL A 230 -21.52 4.22 -11.30
CA VAL A 230 -21.45 4.11 -9.82
C VAL A 230 -22.12 2.84 -9.33
N SER A 231 -23.30 2.51 -9.85
CA SER A 231 -24.02 1.27 -9.56
C SER A 231 -23.19 0.04 -9.93
N GLY A 232 -22.50 0.07 -11.07
CA GLY A 232 -21.60 -0.99 -11.53
C GLY A 232 -20.42 -1.21 -10.58
N ILE A 233 -19.77 -0.14 -10.13
CA ILE A 233 -18.66 -0.19 -9.16
C ILE A 233 -19.14 -0.84 -7.86
N PHE A 234 -20.19 -0.30 -7.23
CA PHE A 234 -20.66 -0.80 -5.94
C PHE A 234 -21.26 -2.21 -6.02
N ARG A 235 -21.81 -2.60 -7.17
CA ARG A 235 -22.25 -3.99 -7.39
C ARG A 235 -21.06 -4.95 -7.50
N ALA A 236 -20.02 -4.59 -8.26
CA ALA A 236 -18.82 -5.42 -8.38
C ALA A 236 -18.07 -5.56 -7.05
N ARG A 237 -18.24 -4.59 -6.15
CA ARG A 237 -17.54 -4.49 -4.87
C ARG A 237 -18.42 -4.73 -3.64
N GLU A 238 -19.62 -5.28 -3.81
CA GLU A 238 -20.61 -5.44 -2.72
C GLU A 238 -20.09 -6.21 -1.49
N ASN A 239 -19.13 -7.12 -1.67
CA ASN A 239 -18.48 -7.87 -0.59
C ASN A 239 -16.97 -7.62 -0.51
N LYS A 240 -16.51 -6.48 -1.04
CA LYS A 240 -15.09 -6.10 -1.02
C LYS A 240 -14.89 -4.79 -0.28
N PRO A 241 -13.83 -4.68 0.54
CA PRO A 241 -13.52 -3.45 1.24
C PRO A 241 -13.53 -2.21 0.34
N THR A 242 -14.33 -1.22 0.70
CA THR A 242 -14.48 0.01 -0.08
C THR A 242 -14.54 1.21 0.86
N ILE A 243 -13.64 2.17 0.66
CA ILE A 243 -13.60 3.41 1.45
C ILE A 243 -14.17 4.53 0.57
N ILE A 244 -15.06 5.32 1.11
CA ILE A 244 -15.83 6.31 0.35
C ILE A 244 -15.63 7.65 1.05
N THR A 245 -15.26 8.67 0.29
CA THR A 245 -15.30 10.05 0.77
C THR A 245 -16.39 10.82 0.04
N THR A 246 -17.06 11.74 0.73
CA THR A 246 -18.11 12.55 0.12
C THR A 246 -18.25 13.89 0.86
N ASN A 247 -18.57 14.94 0.10
CA ASN A 247 -18.95 16.24 0.68
C ASN A 247 -20.45 16.31 0.99
N ARG A 248 -21.22 15.27 0.66
CA ARG A 248 -22.69 15.26 0.76
C ARG A 248 -23.17 14.42 1.93
N VAL A 249 -24.29 14.82 2.50
CA VAL A 249 -24.97 14.06 3.56
C VAL A 249 -25.93 13.03 2.97
N GLY A 250 -26.33 12.03 3.76
CA GLY A 250 -27.06 10.85 3.27
C GLY A 250 -28.35 11.13 2.50
N VAL A 251 -29.06 12.23 2.81
CA VAL A 251 -30.27 12.64 2.07
C VAL A 251 -29.95 13.03 0.62
N ASP A 252 -28.85 13.74 0.41
CA ASP A 252 -28.41 14.17 -0.92
C ASP A 252 -27.87 13.00 -1.73
N LEU A 253 -27.11 12.09 -1.10
CA LEU A 253 -26.65 10.86 -1.76
C LEU A 253 -27.83 10.00 -2.23
N LYS A 254 -28.86 9.85 -1.40
CA LYS A 254 -30.09 9.14 -1.79
C LYS A 254 -30.82 9.81 -2.94
N ARG A 255 -30.84 11.15 -2.97
CA ARG A 255 -31.42 11.91 -4.09
C ARG A 255 -30.64 11.71 -5.39
N ILE A 256 -29.30 11.67 -5.31
CA ILE A 256 -28.42 11.52 -6.48
C ILE A 256 -28.48 10.11 -7.05
N TYR A 257 -28.34 9.07 -6.21
CA TYR A 257 -28.15 7.68 -6.67
C TYR A 257 -29.35 6.75 -6.47
N GLY A 258 -30.34 7.17 -5.69
CA GLY A 258 -31.47 6.34 -5.30
C GLY A 258 -31.15 5.28 -4.24
N ASP A 259 -32.22 4.68 -3.70
CA ASP A 259 -32.15 3.74 -2.57
C ASP A 259 -31.28 2.51 -2.83
N ARG A 260 -31.31 2.00 -4.06
CA ARG A 260 -30.62 0.76 -4.42
C ARG A 260 -29.10 0.90 -4.33
N VAL A 261 -28.55 2.03 -4.74
CA VAL A 261 -27.10 2.28 -4.70
C VAL A 261 -26.67 2.60 -3.27
N VAL A 262 -27.42 3.44 -2.56
CA VAL A 262 -27.14 3.76 -1.15
C VAL A 262 -27.14 2.51 -0.28
N SER A 263 -28.08 1.59 -0.50
CA SER A 263 -28.10 0.30 0.22
C SER A 263 -26.81 -0.51 0.02
N ARG A 264 -26.20 -0.51 -1.17
CA ARG A 264 -24.90 -1.18 -1.41
C ARG A 264 -23.75 -0.44 -0.74
N ILE A 265 -23.75 0.90 -0.80
CA ILE A 265 -22.77 1.72 -0.10
C ILE A 265 -22.80 1.41 1.40
N THR A 266 -23.99 1.28 1.99
CA THR A 266 -24.16 1.10 3.44
C THR A 266 -24.16 -0.35 3.92
N ALA A 267 -24.10 -1.35 3.03
CA ALA A 267 -24.23 -2.77 3.38
C ALA A 267 -23.28 -3.24 4.49
N HIS A 268 -22.03 -2.75 4.49
CA HIS A 268 -20.98 -3.12 5.45
C HIS A 268 -20.43 -1.92 6.23
N VAL A 269 -21.27 -0.90 6.49
CA VAL A 269 -20.82 0.39 7.04
C VAL A 269 -20.80 0.49 8.57
N MET A 270 -21.39 -0.50 9.26
CA MET A 270 -21.63 -0.42 10.71
C MET A 270 -20.32 -0.25 11.50
N GLY A 271 -20.15 0.93 12.12
CA GLY A 271 -18.98 1.27 12.93
C GLY A 271 -17.81 1.90 12.16
N HIS A 272 -17.95 2.11 10.84
CA HIS A 272 -16.89 2.59 9.95
C HIS A 272 -17.19 3.94 9.29
N THR A 273 -18.06 4.74 9.90
CA THR A 273 -18.39 6.10 9.45
C THR A 273 -17.60 7.15 10.23
N MET A 274 -17.16 8.21 9.56
CA MET A 274 -16.62 9.41 10.21
C MET A 274 -17.21 10.67 9.58
N ASP A 275 -17.77 11.54 10.42
CA ASP A 275 -18.25 12.85 10.02
C ASP A 275 -17.24 13.92 10.40
N PHE A 276 -16.76 14.66 9.40
CA PHE A 276 -15.80 15.74 9.50
C PHE A 276 -16.46 17.12 9.54
N THR A 277 -17.79 17.19 9.62
CA THR A 277 -18.52 18.45 9.74
C THR A 277 -18.02 19.25 10.95
N GLY A 278 -17.64 20.52 10.72
CA GLY A 278 -17.12 21.41 11.77
C GLY A 278 -15.62 21.27 12.07
N ILE A 279 -14.92 20.32 11.43
CA ILE A 279 -13.46 20.22 11.54
C ILE A 279 -12.82 21.36 10.72
N LYS A 280 -11.81 22.03 11.31
CA LYS A 280 -11.06 23.08 10.63
C LYS A 280 -10.37 22.55 9.37
N ASP A 281 -10.31 23.39 8.34
CA ASP A 281 -9.62 23.07 7.08
C ASP A 281 -8.17 22.68 7.36
N TYR A 282 -7.82 21.48 6.90
CA TYR A 282 -6.49 20.89 7.08
C TYR A 282 -5.47 21.50 6.10
N ARG A 283 -5.92 22.00 4.94
CA ARG A 283 -5.05 22.62 3.93
C ARG A 283 -4.49 23.97 4.35
N MET A 284 -5.10 24.63 5.34
CA MET A 284 -4.64 25.95 5.79
C MET A 284 -3.45 25.91 6.77
N ASN A 285 -2.97 24.72 7.14
CA ASN A 285 -1.84 24.56 8.05
C ASN A 285 -0.54 24.09 7.36
N HIS A 286 -0.56 23.89 6.03
CA HIS A 286 0.51 23.26 5.23
C HIS A 286 0.68 23.89 3.86
#